data_AF-A0A8H6C2V9-F1
#
_entry.id   AF-A0A8H6C2V9-F1
#
_cell.length_a   1.000
_cell.length_b   1.000
_cell.length_c   1.000
_cell.angle_alpha   90.00
_cell.angle_beta   90.00
_cell.angle_gamma   90.00
#
_symmetry.space_group_name_H-M   'P 1'
#
loop_
_entity.id
_entity.type
_entity.pdbx_description
1 polymer ?
#
loop_
_entity_poly.entity_id
_entity_poly.type
_entity_poly.pdbx_seq_one_letter_code
_entity_poly.pdbx_strand_id
1 'polypeptide(L)'
;MSTYRFQETLEKLPIPDLVQTCNAYLEALKPLQTEQEHENTKIAVDKFLNGSGIGHYLDRELRQYAKTRPSYIEQFWYDSYLNYDSPVVLNLNPFFLLEDDPFTNESSSINPQVKRAPI
;
A
#
# COMPACT_ATOMS: atom_id res chain seq x y z
N MET A 1 2.45 20.58 22.04
CA MET A 1 2.70 19.16 21.67
C MET A 1 3.63 19.16 20.48
N SER A 2 4.67 18.32 20.46
CA SER A 2 5.52 18.16 19.28
C SER A 2 4.84 17.21 18.29
N THR A 3 4.97 17.49 16.99
CA THR A 3 4.44 16.66 15.89
C THR A 3 4.86 15.18 16.04
N TYR A 4 6.06 14.90 16.54
CA TYR A 4 6.62 13.55 16.62
C TYR A 4 6.48 12.88 17.99
N ARG A 5 5.69 13.45 18.91
CA ARG A 5 5.60 12.97 20.31
C ARG A 5 5.27 11.48 20.45
N PHE A 6 4.52 10.91 19.52
CA PHE A 6 4.07 9.50 19.58
C PHE A 6 4.80 8.57 18.61
N GLN A 7 5.74 9.09 17.81
CA GLN A 7 6.36 8.31 16.74
C GLN A 7 7.11 7.08 17.28
N GLU A 8 7.78 7.22 18.41
CA GLU A 8 8.55 6.13 19.06
C GLU A 8 7.65 5.11 19.76
N THR A 9 6.39 5.46 20.03
CA THR A 9 5.41 4.59 20.72
C THR A 9 4.51 3.81 19.78
N LEU A 10 4.63 4.02 18.46
CA LEU A 10 3.83 3.30 17.47
C LEU A 10 4.22 1.82 17.42
N GLU A 11 3.22 0.96 17.41
CA GLU A 11 3.44 -0.47 17.20
C GLU A 11 3.91 -0.74 15.77
N LYS A 12 4.80 -1.72 15.62
CA LYS A 12 5.26 -2.16 14.31
C LYS A 12 4.13 -2.90 13.59
N LEU A 13 4.11 -2.79 12.25
CA LEU A 13 3.15 -3.52 11.42
C LEU A 13 3.33 -5.05 11.62
N PRO A 14 2.29 -5.78 12.04
CA PRO A 14 2.39 -7.22 12.26
C PRO A 14 2.45 -7.97 10.93
N ILE A 15 3.23 -9.06 10.90
CA ILE A 15 3.20 -10.03 9.80
C ILE A 15 2.10 -11.06 10.13
N PRO A 16 1.07 -11.21 9.28
CA PRO A 16 -0.02 -12.15 9.50
C PRO A 16 0.48 -13.60 9.49
N ASP A 17 -0.37 -14.53 9.94
CA ASP A 17 -0.09 -15.96 9.81
C ASP A 17 -0.09 -16.38 8.32
N LEU A 18 0.85 -17.25 7.95
CA LEU A 18 1.06 -17.66 6.57
C LEU A 18 -0.17 -18.42 6.03
N VAL A 19 -0.71 -19.37 6.81
CA VAL A 19 -1.84 -20.20 6.41
C VAL A 19 -3.10 -19.35 6.30
N GLN A 20 -3.33 -18.45 7.26
CA GLN A 20 -4.44 -17.50 7.22
C GLN A 20 -4.35 -16.59 5.98
N THR A 21 -3.16 -16.09 5.65
CA THR A 21 -2.92 -15.26 4.46
C THR A 21 -3.24 -16.03 3.17
N CYS A 22 -2.77 -17.28 3.07
CA CYS A 22 -3.07 -18.15 1.93
C CYS A 22 -4.56 -18.45 1.78
N ASN A 23 -5.27 -18.67 2.89
CA ASN A 23 -6.72 -18.88 2.86
C ASN A 23 -7.47 -17.61 2.42
N ALA A 24 -7.10 -16.44 2.96
CA ALA A 24 -7.69 -15.17 2.56
C ALA A 24 -7.43 -14.87 1.07
N TYR A 25 -6.25 -15.22 0.56
CA TYR A 25 -5.90 -15.12 -0.85
C TYR A 25 -6.83 -15.97 -1.75
N LEU A 26 -7.10 -17.22 -1.36
CA LEU A 26 -8.02 -18.09 -2.09
C LEU A 26 -9.46 -17.53 -2.09
N GLU A 27 -9.96 -17.09 -0.93
CA GLU A 27 -11.31 -16.52 -0.84
C GLU A 27 -11.46 -15.24 -1.67
N ALA A 28 -10.44 -14.39 -1.70
CA ALA A 28 -10.44 -13.16 -2.50
C ALA A 28 -10.43 -13.44 -4.01
N LEU A 29 -9.76 -14.52 -4.44
CA LEU A 29 -9.65 -14.88 -5.86
C LEU A 29 -10.85 -15.67 -6.38
N LYS A 30 -11.54 -16.42 -5.52
CA LYS A 30 -12.68 -17.25 -5.92
C LYS A 30 -13.72 -16.53 -6.79
N PRO A 31 -14.18 -15.29 -6.49
CA PRO A 31 -15.14 -14.59 -7.35
C PRO A 31 -14.53 -14.02 -8.64
N LEU A 32 -13.21 -14.00 -8.78
CA LEU A 32 -12.47 -13.43 -9.92
C LEU A 32 -12.00 -14.49 -10.92
N GLN A 33 -12.22 -15.76 -10.61
CA GLN A 33 -11.70 -16.91 -11.36
C GLN A 33 -12.82 -17.85 -11.79
N THR A 34 -12.61 -18.56 -12.89
CA THR A 34 -13.39 -19.76 -13.20
C THR A 34 -13.07 -20.89 -12.21
N GLU A 35 -13.95 -21.88 -12.08
CA GLU A 35 -13.72 -23.02 -11.19
C GLU A 35 -12.39 -23.74 -11.50
N GLN A 36 -12.08 -23.92 -12.78
CA GLN A 36 -10.84 -24.58 -13.21
C GLN A 36 -9.58 -23.80 -12.83
N GLU A 37 -9.60 -22.47 -12.96
CA GLU A 37 -8.50 -21.61 -12.53
C GLU A 37 -8.35 -21.60 -11.00
N HIS A 38 -9.49 -21.64 -10.29
CA HIS A 38 -9.50 -21.65 -8.84
C HIS A 38 -8.93 -22.96 -8.28
N GLU A 39 -9.27 -24.11 -8.87
CA GLU A 39 -8.66 -25.40 -8.52
C GLU A 39 -7.15 -25.41 -8.77
N ASN A 40 -6.68 -24.85 -9.89
CA ASN A 40 -5.26 -24.70 -10.15
C ASN A 40 -4.58 -23.82 -9.09
N THR A 41 -5.25 -22.75 -8.65
CA THR A 41 -4.77 -21.84 -7.61
C THR A 41 -4.67 -22.54 -6.26
N LYS A 42 -5.67 -23.35 -5.87
CA LYS A 42 -5.62 -24.19 -4.65
C LYS A 42 -4.42 -25.12 -4.66
N ILE A 43 -4.16 -25.81 -5.78
CA ILE A 43 -3.01 -26.70 -5.93
C ILE A 43 -1.69 -25.93 -5.79
N ALA A 44 -1.60 -24.71 -6.34
CA ALA A 44 -0.41 -23.87 -6.19
C ALA A 44 -0.18 -23.43 -4.74
N VAL A 45 -1.24 -23.03 -4.04
CA VAL A 45 -1.19 -22.66 -2.61
C VAL A 45 -0.81 -23.86 -1.75
N ASP A 46 -1.37 -25.03 -2.02
CA ASP A 46 -1.03 -26.28 -1.33
C ASP A 46 0.47 -26.60 -1.49
N LYS A 47 0.99 -26.55 -2.72
CA LYS A 47 2.44 -26.74 -2.99
C LYS A 47 3.34 -25.69 -2.32
N PHE A 48 2.82 -24.48 -2.12
CA PHE A 48 3.56 -23.41 -1.45
C PHE A 48 3.65 -23.63 0.07
N LEU A 49 2.56 -24.12 0.68
CA LEU A 49 2.46 -24.39 2.12
C LEU A 49 3.07 -25.73 2.53
N ASN A 50 2.80 -26.80 1.79
CA ASN A 50 3.06 -28.17 2.21
C ASN A 50 4.38 -28.74 1.67
N GLY A 51 4.94 -29.73 2.39
CA GLY A 51 6.11 -30.50 1.96
C GLY A 51 7.40 -29.69 1.89
N SER A 52 8.13 -29.79 0.77
CA SER A 52 9.35 -29.03 0.46
C SER A 52 9.06 -27.64 -0.13
N GLY A 53 7.82 -27.13 0.01
CA GLY A 53 7.40 -25.82 -0.47
C GLY A 53 8.22 -24.68 0.14
N ILE A 54 8.44 -23.62 -0.63
CA ILE A 54 9.28 -22.48 -0.21
C ILE A 54 8.55 -21.52 0.75
N GLY A 55 7.24 -21.68 0.98
CA GLY A 55 6.43 -20.71 1.72
C GLY A 55 6.88 -20.52 3.16
N HIS A 56 7.09 -21.60 3.91
CA HIS A 56 7.61 -21.51 5.29
C HIS A 56 9.04 -20.94 5.36
N TYR A 57 9.85 -21.19 4.34
CA TYR A 57 11.17 -20.58 4.23
C TYR A 57 11.04 -19.07 4.07
N LEU A 58 10.24 -18.59 3.11
CA LEU A 58 10.05 -17.17 2.86
C LEU A 58 9.40 -16.43 4.03
N ASP A 59 8.40 -17.02 4.70
CA ASP A 59 7.80 -16.43 5.90
C ASP A 59 8.84 -16.24 7.01
N ARG A 60 9.72 -17.21 7.23
CA ARG A 60 10.82 -17.09 8.19
C ARG A 60 11.80 -15.98 7.81
N GLU A 61 12.21 -15.92 6.54
CA GLU A 61 13.11 -14.87 6.05
C GLU A 61 12.47 -13.48 6.18
N LEU A 62 11.16 -13.35 5.89
CA LEU A 62 10.41 -12.11 6.06
C LEU A 62 10.35 -11.68 7.53
N ARG A 63 10.07 -12.61 8.44
CA ARG A 63 10.07 -12.34 9.89
C ARG A 63 11.46 -11.94 10.39
N GLN A 64 12.52 -12.53 9.84
CA GLN A 64 13.89 -12.13 10.16
C GLN A 64 14.22 -10.73 9.61
N TYR A 65 13.81 -10.44 8.37
CA TYR A 65 13.95 -9.14 7.72
C TYR A 65 13.26 -7.99 8.49
N ALA A 66 12.09 -8.28 9.09
CA ALA A 66 11.30 -7.31 9.84
C ALA A 66 11.91 -6.89 11.17
N LYS A 67 12.75 -7.72 11.80
CA LYS A 67 13.31 -7.44 13.14
C LYS A 67 14.09 -6.13 13.21
N THR A 68 14.83 -5.81 12.14
CA THR A 68 15.73 -4.64 12.08
C THR A 68 15.07 -3.40 11.49
N ARG A 69 13.76 -3.43 11.19
CA ARG A 69 13.05 -2.36 10.48
C ARG A 69 11.83 -1.84 11.26
N PRO A 70 11.42 -0.58 11.06
CA PRO A 70 10.18 -0.05 11.62
C PRO A 70 8.94 -0.66 10.94
N SER A 71 9.01 -0.87 9.62
CA SER A 71 7.98 -1.55 8.82
C SER A 71 8.65 -2.55 7.88
N TYR A 72 8.10 -3.76 7.78
CA TYR A 72 8.64 -4.78 6.89
C TYR A 72 8.28 -4.54 5.41
N ILE A 73 7.24 -3.75 5.13
CA ILE A 73 6.71 -3.55 3.78
C ILE A 73 7.17 -2.26 3.12
N GLU A 74 7.68 -1.30 3.89
CA GLU A 74 8.00 0.07 3.43
C GLU A 74 8.88 0.08 2.17
N GLN A 75 9.99 -0.67 2.17
CA GLN A 75 10.86 -0.74 0.99
C GLN A 75 10.16 -1.37 -0.22
N PHE A 76 9.44 -2.47 -0.03
CA PHE A 76 8.71 -3.13 -1.10
C PHE A 76 7.63 -2.21 -1.70
N TRP A 77 6.99 -1.41 -0.84
CA TRP A 77 6.01 -0.44 -1.27
C TRP A 77 6.68 0.66 -2.10
N TYR A 78 7.78 1.26 -1.64
CA TYR A 78 8.52 2.24 -2.43
C TYR A 78 8.94 1.71 -3.80
N ASP A 79 9.51 0.49 -3.84
CA ASP A 79 9.94 -0.14 -5.07
C ASP A 79 8.77 -0.34 -6.05
N SER A 80 7.55 -0.59 -5.55
CA SER A 80 6.36 -0.72 -6.40
C SER A 80 5.97 0.57 -7.13
N TYR A 81 6.31 1.74 -6.58
CA TYR A 81 6.09 3.05 -7.22
C TYR A 81 7.27 3.46 -8.09
N LEU A 82 8.50 3.17 -7.65
CA LEU A 82 9.71 3.64 -8.32
C LEU A 82 10.11 2.79 -9.53
N ASN A 83 9.79 1.49 -9.51
CA ASN A 83 10.03 0.59 -10.65
C ASN A 83 8.87 0.58 -11.65
N TYR A 84 7.88 1.46 -11.49
CA TYR A 84 6.72 1.53 -12.37
C TYR A 84 6.99 2.46 -13.55
N ASP A 85 7.09 1.89 -14.75
CA ASP A 85 7.51 2.63 -15.96
C ASP A 85 6.42 3.52 -16.58
N SER A 86 5.16 3.44 -16.11
CA SER A 86 4.09 4.24 -16.73
C SER A 86 4.10 5.69 -16.22
N PRO A 87 3.63 6.65 -17.03
CA PRO A 87 3.65 8.07 -16.64
C PRO A 87 2.86 8.35 -15.36
N VAL A 88 3.45 9.13 -14.46
CA VAL A 88 2.83 9.47 -13.16
C VAL A 88 1.57 10.33 -13.27
N VAL A 89 1.42 11.10 -14.35
CA VAL A 89 0.37 12.13 -14.51
C VAL A 89 -1.06 11.60 -14.42
N LEU A 90 -1.31 10.38 -14.92
CA LEU A 90 -2.64 9.76 -14.89
C LEU A 90 -2.68 8.52 -14.01
N ASN A 91 -1.56 7.80 -13.90
CA ASN A 91 -1.52 6.50 -13.25
C ASN A 91 -1.24 6.58 -11.75
N LEU A 92 -0.71 7.72 -11.26
CA LEU A 92 -0.17 7.79 -9.90
C LEU A 92 -0.53 9.05 -9.11
N ASN A 93 -0.51 10.22 -9.75
CA ASN A 93 -0.64 11.49 -9.04
C ASN A 93 -2.12 11.86 -8.91
N PRO A 94 -2.75 11.68 -7.73
CA PRO A 94 -4.07 12.24 -7.50
C PRO A 94 -3.97 13.76 -7.35
N PHE A 95 -5.08 14.45 -7.59
CA PHE A 95 -5.24 15.85 -7.19
C PHE A 95 -6.51 16.01 -6.36
N PHE A 96 -6.49 16.99 -5.46
CA PHE A 96 -7.67 17.41 -4.72
C PHE A 96 -8.17 18.71 -5.31
N LEU A 97 -9.47 18.77 -5.60
CA LEU A 97 -10.15 20.04 -5.86
C LEU A 97 -10.57 20.63 -4.52
N LEU A 98 -10.09 21.84 -4.23
CA LEU A 98 -10.47 22.57 -3.04
C LEU A 98 -11.62 23.52 -3.37
N GLU A 99 -12.45 23.80 -2.38
CA GLU A 99 -13.51 24.81 -2.51
C GLU A 99 -12.93 26.17 -2.91
N ASP A 100 -13.74 26.96 -3.61
CA ASP A 100 -13.37 28.33 -3.92
C ASP A 100 -13.40 29.20 -2.66
N ASP A 101 -12.48 30.17 -2.62
CA ASP A 101 -12.43 31.13 -1.53
C ASP A 101 -13.73 31.94 -1.50
N PRO A 102 -14.49 31.93 -0.40
CA PRO A 102 -15.78 32.63 -0.31
C PRO A 102 -15.68 34.16 -0.49
N PHE A 103 -14.47 34.74 -0.48
CA PHE A 103 -14.22 36.18 -0.62
C PHE A 103 -13.66 36.61 -1.98
N THR A 104 -13.66 35.73 -2.99
CA THR A 104 -13.11 36.02 -4.35
C THR A 104 -13.87 37.09 -5.14
N ASN A 105 -15.07 37.50 -4.71
CA ASN A 105 -15.91 38.50 -5.38
C ASN A 105 -15.71 39.95 -4.90
N GLU A 106 -14.77 40.22 -3.99
CA GLU A 106 -14.45 41.62 -3.66
C GLU A 106 -13.78 42.31 -4.85
N SER A 107 -14.31 43.49 -5.22
CA SER A 107 -13.88 44.37 -6.32
C SER A 107 -12.48 44.99 -6.08
N SER A 108 -11.49 44.13 -5.90
CA SER A 108 -10.10 44.47 -5.70
C SER A 108 -9.35 44.46 -7.04
N SER A 109 -8.50 45.47 -7.27
CA SER A 109 -7.67 45.64 -8.46
C SER A 109 -6.48 44.67 -8.58
N ILE A 110 -6.41 43.65 -7.71
CA ILE A 110 -5.32 42.67 -7.63
C ILE A 110 -5.84 41.32 -8.10
N ASN A 111 -5.07 40.65 -8.97
CA ASN A 111 -5.40 39.34 -9.52
C ASN A 111 -5.74 38.32 -8.39
N PRO A 112 -6.94 37.71 -8.38
CA PRO A 112 -7.35 36.74 -7.36
C PRO A 112 -6.41 35.53 -7.19
N GLN A 113 -5.74 35.10 -8.25
CA GLN A 113 -4.75 34.03 -8.20
C GLN A 113 -3.53 34.42 -7.34
N VAL A 114 -3.11 35.68 -7.41
CA VAL A 114 -1.99 36.22 -6.60
C VAL A 114 -2.38 36.33 -5.13
N LYS A 115 -3.66 36.55 -4.82
CA LYS A 115 -4.16 36.55 -3.43
C LYS A 115 -4.24 35.15 -2.82
N ARG A 116 -4.56 34.13 -3.63
CA ARG A 116 -4.79 32.74 -3.18
C ARG A 116 -3.49 31.94 -3.06
N ALA A 117 -2.48 32.22 -3.88
CA ALA A 117 -1.20 31.53 -3.82
C ALA A 117 -0.40 31.99 -2.58
N PRO A 118 -0.01 31.09 -1.66
CA PRO A 118 0.93 31.45 -0.61
C PRO A 118 2.29 31.76 -1.25
N ILE A 119 2.80 32.98 -1.04
CA ILE A 119 4.17 33.40 -1.42
C ILE A 119 5.10 33.09 -0.25
#